data_AF-A0A3D0XS10-F1
#
_entry.id   AF-A0A3D0XS10-F1
#
_cell.length_a   1.000
_cell.length_b   1.000
_cell.length_c   1.000
_cell.angle_alpha   90.00
_cell.angle_beta   90.00
_cell.angle_gamma   90.00
#
_symmetry.space_group_name_H-M   'P 1'
#
loop_
_entity.id
_entity.type
_entity.pdbx_description
1 polymer ?
#
loop_
_entity_poly.entity_id
_entity_poly.type
_entity_poly.pdbx_seq_one_letter_code
_entity_poly.pdbx_strand_id
1 'polypeptide(L)' 'FDLRPAAIIRTLNLRQPIYRQLASYGQMGREDLGVSWEKTDRIHELQAAIAK' A
#
# COMPACT_ATOMS: atom_id res chain seq x y z
N PHE A 1 8.80 -8.33 0.33
CA PHE A 1 7.64 -7.92 1.14
C PHE A 1 7.63 -8.71 2.44
N ASP A 2 7.28 -8.08 3.57
CA ASP A 2 7.09 -8.77 4.86
C ASP A 2 5.58 -8.84 5.15
N LEU A 3 5.02 -10.05 5.05
CA LEU A 3 3.58 -10.30 5.11
C LEU A 3 3.08 -10.58 6.54
N ARG A 4 3.95 -10.45 7.55
CA ARG A 4 3.51 -10.56 8.96
C ARG A 4 2.57 -9.38 9.29
N PRO A 5 1.49 -9.59 10.06
CA PRO A 5 0.51 -8.53 10.35
C PRO A 5 1.11 -7.23 10.87
N ALA A 6 2.04 -7.33 11.83
CA ALA A 6 2.74 -6.17 12.38
C ALA A 6 3.59 -5.42 11.35
N ALA A 7 4.17 -6.14 10.38
CA ALA A 7 4.97 -5.55 9.33
C ALA A 7 4.11 -4.87 8.26
N ILE A 8 2.94 -5.43 7.94
CA ILE A 8 1.95 -4.80 7.04
C ILE A 8 1.49 -3.46 7.64
N ILE A 9 1.08 -3.47 8.91
CA ILE A 9 0.65 -2.25 9.62
C ILE A 9 1.73 -1.16 9.58
N ARG A 10 2.98 -1.55 9.82
CA ARG A 10 4.13 -0.63 9.78
C ARG A 10 4.43 -0.13 8.38
N THR A 11 4.50 -1.02 7.40
CA THR A 11 4.89 -0.71 6.01
C THR A 11 3.86 0.20 5.34
N LEU A 12 2.57 -0.08 5.55
CA LEU A 12 1.47 0.69 4.98
C LEU A 12 1.03 1.86 5.88
N ASN A 13 1.66 2.07 7.04
CA ASN A 13 1.30 3.10 8.02
C ASN A 13 -0.21 3.14 8.35
N LEU A 14 -0.76 1.98 8.72
CA LEU A 14 -2.22 1.81 8.84
C LEU A 14 -2.84 2.42 10.11
N ARG A 15 -2.03 2.81 11.11
CA ARG A 15 -2.55 3.39 12.37
C ARG A 15 -2.84 4.89 12.24
N GLN A 16 -3.70 5.23 11.29
CA GLN A 16 -4.06 6.60 10.91
C GLN A 16 -5.57 6.68 10.66
N PRO A 17 -6.23 7.84 10.87
CA PRO A 17 -7.67 8.00 10.63
C PRO A 17 -8.03 8.16 9.14
N ILE A 18 -7.62 7.21 8.29
CA ILE A 18 -7.77 7.26 6.82
C ILE A 18 -8.97 6.47 6.27
N TYR A 19 -9.72 5.79 7.14
CA TYR A 19 -10.70 4.77 6.71
C TYR A 19 -12.05 5.31 6.26
N ARG A 20 -12.45 6.51 6.69
CA ARG A 20 -13.79 7.05 6.41
C ARG A 20 -14.03 7.27 4.91
N GLN A 21 -13.02 7.80 4.21
CA GLN A 21 -13.09 8.07 2.77
C GLN A 21 -13.09 6.81 1.89
N LEU A 22 -12.71 5.66 2.44
CA LEU A 22 -12.66 4.36 1.75
C LEU A 22 -13.94 3.52 1.93
N ALA A 23 -14.86 3.98 2.79
CA ALA A 23 -16.11 3.27 3.08
C ALA A 23 -17.13 3.35 1.92
N SER A 24 -16.91 4.23 0.95
CA SER A 24 -17.73 4.41 -0.24
C SER A 24 -16.85 4.42 -1.49
N TYR A 25 -17.45 4.03 -2.63
CA TYR A 25 -16.80 4.04 -3.94
C TYR A 25 -15.56 3.13 -4.08
N GLY A 26 -15.40 2.16 -3.17
CA GLY A 26 -14.36 1.14 -3.22
C GLY A 26 -13.09 1.48 -2.45
N GLN A 27 -12.36 0.43 -2.03
CA GLN A 27 -11.12 0.54 -1.26
C GLN A 27 -9.86 0.54 -2.14
N MET A 28 -9.98 0.09 -3.39
CA MET A 28 -8.87 -0.05 -4.36
C MET A 28 -9.09 0.83 -5.59
N GLY A 29 -8.00 1.16 -6.29
CA GLY A 29 -8.03 1.99 -7.51
C GLY A 29 -8.30 3.47 -7.25
N ARG A 30 -8.17 3.91 -6.00
CA ARG A 30 -8.40 5.28 -5.53
C ARG A 30 -7.07 5.99 -5.28
N GLU A 31 -6.29 6.18 -6.35
CA GLU A 31 -5.00 6.88 -6.30
C GLU A 31 -5.12 8.32 -5.79
N ASP A 32 -6.30 8.94 -5.98
CA ASP A 32 -6.64 10.28 -5.50
C ASP A 32 -6.62 10.40 -3.96
N LEU A 33 -6.84 9.30 -3.25
CA LEU A 33 -6.89 9.27 -1.79
C LEU A 33 -5.50 9.11 -1.14
N GLY A 34 -4.45 8.88 -1.92
CA GLY A 34 -3.07 8.81 -1.45
C GLY A 34 -2.78 7.65 -0.48
N VAL A 35 -3.63 6.63 -0.47
CA VAL A 35 -3.45 5.45 0.39
C VAL A 35 -2.19 4.68 0.01
N SER A 36 -1.50 4.16 1.02
CA SER A 36 -0.16 3.59 0.84
C SER A 36 -0.14 2.31 -0.01
N TRP A 37 -1.22 1.53 -0.04
CA TRP A 37 -1.29 0.28 -0.80
C TRP A 37 -1.52 0.47 -2.30
N GLU A 38 -1.94 1.65 -2.74
CA GLU A 38 -2.04 1.99 -4.17
C GLU A 38 -0.71 2.50 -4.74
N LYS A 39 0.30 2.72 -3.89
CA LYS A 39 1.61 3.21 -4.34
C LYS A 39 2.40 2.10 -5.04
N THR A 40 3.02 2.47 -6.16
CA THR A 40 3.87 1.59 -6.98
C THR A 40 5.36 1.85 -6.75
N ASP A 41 5.73 2.31 -5.56
CA ASP A 41 7.08 2.72 -5.18
C ASP A 41 8.11 1.57 -5.16
N ARG A 42 7.64 0.31 -5.10
CA ARG A 42 8.51 -0.89 -5.08
C ARG A 42 8.75 -1.53 -6.46
N ILE A 43 8.34 -0.89 -7.56
CA ILE A 43 8.58 -1.42 -8.91
C ILE A 43 10.07 -1.68 -9.15
N HIS A 44 10.94 -0.76 -8.74
CA HIS A 44 12.38 -0.88 -8.96
C HIS A 44 12.98 -2.09 -8.22
N GLU A 45 12.55 -2.35 -6.98
CA GLU A 45 12.98 -3.53 -6.22
C GLU A 45 12.58 -4.83 -6.93
N LEU A 46 11.37 -4.87 -7.50
CA LEU A 46 10.86 -6.02 -8.25
C LEU A 46 11.63 -6.23 -9.55
N GLN A 47 11.84 -5.17 -10.34
CA GLN A 47 12.61 -5.22 -11.58
C GLN A 47 14.04 -5.68 -11.33
N ALA A 48 14.69 -5.18 -10.28
CA ALA A 48 16.05 -5.60 -9.91
C ALA A 48 16.10 -7.07 -9.49
N ALA A 49 15.06 -7.59 -8.83
CA ALA A 49 14.99 -8.99 -8.40
C ALA A 49 14.88 -9.98 -9.58
N ILE A 50 14.31 -9.56 -10.71
CA ILE A 50 14.15 -10.39 -11.92
C ILE A 50 15.26 -10.19 -12.95
N ALA A 51 16.05 -9.12 -12.87
CA ALA A 51 17.07 -8.76 -13.86
C ALA A 51 18.34 -9.63 -13.80
N LYS A 52 18.19 -10.93 -13.56
CA LYS A 52 19.27 -11.91 -13.43
C LYS A 52 19.27 -12.90 -14.59
#